data_AF-A0A959BKS1-F1
#
_entry.id   AF-A0A959BKS1-F1
#
_cell.length_a   1.000
_cell.length_b   1.000
_cell.length_c   1.000
_cell.angle_alpha   90.00
_cell.angle_beta   90.00
_cell.angle_gamma   90.00
#
_symmetry.space_group_name_H-M   'P 1'
#
loop_
_entity.id
_entity.type
_entity.pdbx_description
1 polymer ?
#
loop_
_entity_poly.entity_id
_entity_poly.type
_entity_poly.pdbx_seq_one_letter_code
_entity_poly.pdbx_strand_id
1 'polypeptide(L)'
;MSRRKAELFNLSFLDLLTSALGAVIFLFIITPKGGAPAAKVQQAAVYIDTSQMKVFGALHDSLRHKRVGDTLFAVLVDYKDMPEDVKPQAYIPPPRQQVPEEVKAAKSRSSEPAPQKKEDNAPVVKKPEPEKPKPAPEPPQPAPAPRTYKGDAPSVPCKVSFEVSWRSVEDNVDFFVCKGGDCVYGGRKKDNNIGQWDSGKSRNRLFGNDLRTNQEAVRQFDKIIPGEYKLYAQFKESDKNRSKVIVNGLVYSKDEQNGEHGDTFTTSLTLGNPRVLLGTIVLQENGNFKLIKP
;
A
#
# COMPACT_ATOMS: atom_id res chain seq x y z
N MET A 1 -73.57 -27.48 20.55
CA MET A 1 -72.33 -27.61 21.35
C MET A 1 -71.25 -28.23 20.47
N SER A 2 -70.25 -27.46 20.05
CA SER A 2 -69.08 -27.99 19.35
C SER A 2 -67.83 -27.33 19.96
N ARG A 3 -67.18 -28.05 20.87
CA ARG A 3 -65.88 -27.67 21.44
C ARG A 3 -64.82 -28.09 20.43
N ARG A 4 -64.24 -27.12 19.71
CA ARG A 4 -63.01 -27.34 18.94
C ARG A 4 -61.88 -27.64 19.92
N LYS A 5 -61.38 -28.88 19.91
CA LYS A 5 -60.10 -29.23 20.52
C LYS A 5 -59.02 -28.52 19.71
N ALA A 6 -58.42 -27.47 20.28
CA ALA A 6 -57.16 -26.96 19.78
C ALA A 6 -56.10 -28.00 20.15
N GLU A 7 -55.69 -28.81 19.18
CA GLU A 7 -54.51 -29.65 19.33
C GLU A 7 -53.33 -28.73 19.57
N LEU A 8 -52.71 -28.87 20.75
CA LEU A 8 -51.43 -28.29 21.12
C LEU A 8 -50.38 -28.94 20.22
N PHE A 9 -50.34 -28.51 18.96
CA PHE A 9 -49.31 -28.89 18.02
C PHE A 9 -47.99 -28.28 18.51
N ASN A 10 -47.32 -29.06 19.35
CA ASN A 10 -45.89 -29.15 19.54
C ASN A 10 -45.08 -27.86 19.32
N LEU A 11 -45.32 -26.84 20.14
CA LEU A 11 -44.37 -25.73 20.33
C LEU A 11 -42.96 -26.27 20.63
N SER A 12 -42.86 -27.39 21.36
CA SER A 12 -41.61 -28.10 21.67
C SER A 12 -40.89 -28.67 20.43
N PHE A 13 -41.62 -29.12 19.40
CA PHE A 13 -40.99 -29.67 18.19
C PHE A 13 -40.43 -28.56 17.29
N LEU A 14 -41.12 -27.43 17.22
CA LEU A 14 -40.66 -26.28 16.45
C LEU A 14 -39.39 -25.69 17.08
N ASP A 15 -39.31 -25.66 18.41
CA ASP A 15 -38.13 -25.21 19.16
C ASP A 15 -36.94 -26.18 19.03
N LEU A 16 -37.21 -27.48 18.91
CA LEU A 16 -36.19 -28.49 18.64
C LEU A 16 -35.64 -28.37 17.20
N LEU A 17 -36.49 -28.06 16.22
CA LEU A 17 -36.05 -27.83 14.85
C LEU A 17 -35.25 -26.54 14.68
N THR A 18 -35.64 -25.45 15.34
CA THR A 18 -34.92 -24.17 15.27
C THR A 18 -33.56 -24.26 15.98
N SER A 19 -33.49 -24.94 17.13
CA SER A 19 -32.22 -25.17 17.83
C SER A 19 -31.27 -26.08 17.06
N ALA A 20 -31.78 -27.16 16.45
CA ALA A 20 -30.98 -28.04 15.59
C ALA A 20 -30.49 -27.31 14.33
N LEU A 21 -31.34 -26.50 13.68
CA LEU A 21 -30.94 -25.70 12.53
C LEU A 21 -29.87 -24.68 12.89
N GLY A 22 -30.01 -23.99 14.03
CA GLY A 22 -29.03 -23.05 14.54
C GLY A 22 -27.67 -23.71 14.78
N ALA A 23 -27.64 -24.90 15.40
CA ALA A 23 -26.42 -25.67 15.62
C ALA A 23 -25.71 -26.06 14.31
N VAL A 24 -26.47 -26.46 13.28
CA VAL A 24 -25.92 -26.79 11.95
C VAL A 24 -25.32 -25.56 11.27
N ILE A 25 -26.00 -24.41 11.33
CA ILE A 25 -25.48 -23.15 10.79
C ILE A 25 -24.18 -22.74 11.49
N PHE A 26 -24.13 -22.83 12.82
CA PHE A 26 -22.90 -22.57 13.58
C PHE A 26 -21.78 -23.53 13.18
N LEU A 27 -22.10 -24.80 12.89
CA LEU A 27 -21.11 -25.76 12.41
C LEU A 27 -20.53 -25.34 11.07
N PHE A 28 -21.32 -24.80 10.12
CA PHE A 28 -20.81 -24.28 8.84
C PHE A 28 -20.05 -22.94 8.95
N ILE A 29 -20.28 -22.16 10.01
CA ILE A 29 -19.52 -20.93 10.29
C ILE A 29 -18.17 -21.28 10.96
N ILE A 30 -18.18 -22.22 11.90
CA ILE A 30 -17.02 -22.55 12.74
C ILE A 30 -16.13 -23.60 12.10
N THR A 31 -16.67 -24.55 11.32
CA THR A 31 -15.80 -25.48 10.59
C THR A 31 -15.09 -24.72 9.48
N PRO A 32 -13.76 -24.56 9.58
CA PRO A 32 -13.01 -23.94 8.50
C PRO A 32 -13.20 -24.82 7.27
N LYS A 33 -13.66 -24.23 6.16
CA LYS A 33 -13.71 -24.91 4.86
C LYS A 33 -12.33 -25.52 4.64
N GLY A 34 -12.27 -26.86 4.60
CA GLY A 34 -11.02 -27.64 4.66
C GLY A 34 -10.00 -27.18 3.63
N GLY A 35 -9.12 -26.29 4.07
CA GLY A 35 -8.04 -25.68 3.31
C GLY A 35 -7.08 -25.07 4.32
N ALA A 36 -5.77 -25.16 4.03
CA ALA A 36 -4.78 -24.53 4.89
C ALA A 36 -5.14 -23.05 5.08
N PRO A 37 -5.03 -22.50 6.31
CA PRO A 37 -5.33 -21.09 6.54
C PRO A 37 -4.52 -20.24 5.55
N ALA A 38 -5.12 -19.19 5.00
CA ALA A 38 -4.49 -18.32 4.01
C ALA A 38 -3.13 -17.75 4.49
N ALA A 39 -2.91 -17.72 5.81
CA ALA A 39 -1.65 -17.34 6.44
C ALA A 39 -0.50 -18.36 6.28
N LYS A 40 -0.76 -19.61 5.89
CA LYS A 40 0.29 -20.66 5.72
C LYS A 40 0.81 -20.80 4.30
N VAL A 41 0.14 -20.23 3.30
CA VAL A 41 0.62 -20.29 1.92
C VAL A 41 1.40 -19.00 1.66
N GLN A 42 2.72 -19.11 1.60
CA GLN A 42 3.58 -18.01 1.18
C GLN A 42 3.18 -17.61 -0.25
N GLN A 43 2.47 -16.48 -0.38
CA GLN A 43 1.90 -16.05 -1.67
C GLN A 43 2.98 -15.51 -2.62
N ALA A 44 4.02 -14.91 -2.07
CA ALA A 44 5.20 -14.48 -2.80
C ALA A 44 6.43 -14.51 -1.88
N ALA A 45 7.56 -14.96 -2.42
CA ALA A 45 8.87 -14.80 -1.80
C ALA A 45 9.63 -13.75 -2.62
N VAL A 46 9.92 -12.61 -1.99
CA VAL A 46 10.56 -11.46 -2.65
C VAL A 46 11.85 -11.12 -1.90
N TYR A 47 12.91 -10.89 -2.65
CA TYR A 47 14.24 -10.52 -2.21
C TYR A 47 14.57 -9.14 -2.78
N ILE A 48 15.17 -8.28 -1.97
CA ILE A 48 15.59 -6.94 -2.40
C ILE A 48 17.11 -6.92 -2.39
N ASP A 49 17.71 -6.77 -3.57
CA ASP A 49 19.12 -6.47 -3.72
C ASP A 49 19.31 -4.97 -3.52
N THR A 50 19.84 -4.61 -2.35
CA THR A 50 20.11 -3.22 -1.96
C THR A 50 21.29 -2.60 -2.70
N SER A 51 22.17 -3.42 -3.30
CA SER A 51 23.33 -2.93 -4.05
C SER A 51 22.93 -2.44 -5.44
N GLN A 52 22.10 -3.22 -6.14
CA GLN A 52 21.60 -2.86 -7.48
C GLN A 52 20.21 -2.21 -7.44
N MET A 53 19.60 -2.09 -6.26
CA MET A 53 18.22 -1.63 -6.06
C MET A 53 17.21 -2.41 -6.91
N LYS A 54 17.38 -3.74 -6.97
CA LYS A 54 16.52 -4.66 -7.75
C LYS A 54 15.71 -5.55 -6.82
N VAL A 55 14.54 -5.92 -7.29
CA VAL A 55 13.64 -6.85 -6.58
C VAL A 55 13.59 -8.16 -7.35
N PHE A 56 13.97 -9.25 -6.69
CA PHE A 56 13.91 -10.60 -7.21
C PHE A 56 12.83 -11.38 -6.47
N GLY A 57 12.27 -12.42 -7.08
CA GLY A 57 11.29 -13.23 -6.39
C GLY A 57 10.55 -14.18 -7.31
N ALA A 58 9.89 -15.16 -6.69
CA ALA A 58 8.94 -16.02 -7.37
C ALA A 58 7.53 -15.60 -6.98
N LEU A 59 6.75 -15.16 -7.96
CA LEU A 59 5.32 -14.91 -7.80
C LEU A 59 4.58 -16.23 -7.99
N HIS A 60 3.78 -16.64 -7.00
CA HIS A 60 2.94 -17.82 -7.14
C HIS A 60 1.85 -17.58 -8.19
N ASP A 61 1.44 -18.62 -8.92
CA ASP A 61 0.45 -18.49 -10.00
C ASP A 61 -0.91 -17.95 -9.54
N SER A 62 -1.23 -18.12 -8.26
CA SER A 62 -2.41 -17.52 -7.63
C SER A 62 -2.40 -15.99 -7.68
N LEU A 63 -1.26 -15.33 -7.92
CA LEU A 63 -1.17 -13.88 -8.06
C LEU A 63 -1.30 -13.40 -9.52
N ARG A 64 -1.39 -14.31 -10.52
CA ARG A 64 -1.51 -13.92 -11.94
C ARG A 64 -2.74 -13.05 -12.26
N HIS A 65 -3.79 -13.12 -11.46
CA HIS A 65 -5.01 -12.34 -11.66
C HIS A 65 -4.93 -10.92 -11.06
N LYS A 66 -3.87 -10.61 -10.30
CA LYS A 66 -3.67 -9.29 -9.69
C LYS A 66 -3.26 -8.27 -10.73
N ARG A 67 -3.78 -7.06 -10.58
CA ARG A 67 -3.54 -5.94 -11.51
C ARG A 67 -2.70 -4.86 -10.84
N VAL A 68 -2.13 -3.99 -11.67
CA VAL A 68 -1.47 -2.77 -11.18
C VAL A 68 -2.50 -1.95 -10.39
N GLY A 69 -2.17 -1.62 -9.13
CA GLY A 69 -3.05 -0.93 -8.19
C GLY A 69 -3.60 -1.81 -7.07
N ASP A 70 -3.53 -3.14 -7.21
CA ASP A 70 -3.88 -4.05 -6.12
C ASP A 70 -2.79 -4.02 -5.03
N THR A 71 -3.20 -4.00 -3.76
CA THR A 71 -2.29 -4.07 -2.61
C THR A 71 -1.97 -5.51 -2.26
N LEU A 72 -0.66 -5.80 -2.10
CA LEU A 72 -0.17 -7.06 -1.54
C LEU A 72 0.50 -6.77 -0.20
N PHE A 73 0.16 -7.54 0.82
CA PHE A 73 0.86 -7.49 2.10
C PHE A 73 2.15 -8.32 1.98
N ALA A 74 3.28 -7.71 2.30
CA ALA A 74 4.58 -8.36 2.30
C ALA A 74 5.19 -8.28 3.71
N VAL A 75 5.78 -9.38 4.17
CA VAL A 75 6.52 -9.45 5.43
C VAL A 75 7.98 -9.69 5.10
N LEU A 76 8.86 -8.84 5.61
CA LEU A 76 10.29 -9.08 5.56
C LEU A 76 10.63 -10.19 6.56
N VAL A 77 11.09 -11.33 6.06
CA VAL A 77 11.32 -12.53 6.89
C VAL A 77 12.77 -12.64 7.33
N ASP A 78 13.74 -12.47 6.43
CA ASP A 78 15.16 -12.66 6.75
C ASP A 78 16.08 -11.96 5.73
N TYR A 79 17.35 -11.80 6.11
CA TYR A 79 18.44 -11.41 5.23
C TYR A 79 19.12 -12.67 4.67
N LYS A 80 19.41 -12.68 3.37
CA LYS A 80 20.11 -13.78 2.72
C LYS A 80 21.24 -13.24 1.87
N ASP A 81 22.43 -13.82 1.99
CA ASP A 81 23.53 -13.54 1.09
C ASP A 81 23.13 -13.95 -0.34
N MET A 82 23.25 -13.00 -1.27
CA MET A 82 23.02 -13.27 -2.68
C MET A 82 24.03 -14.35 -3.15
N PRO A 83 23.59 -15.34 -3.95
CA PRO A 83 24.54 -16.27 -4.55
C PRO A 83 25.56 -15.45 -5.34
N GLU A 84 26.85 -15.65 -5.03
CA GLU A 84 27.93 -14.99 -5.75
C GLU A 84 27.72 -15.20 -7.26
N ASP A 85 27.85 -14.12 -8.03
CA ASP A 85 27.71 -14.15 -9.48
C ASP A 85 28.56 -15.29 -10.03
N VAL A 86 27.90 -16.43 -10.34
CA VAL A 86 28.48 -17.45 -11.18
C VAL A 86 28.68 -16.75 -12.49
N LYS A 87 29.93 -16.29 -12.74
CA LYS A 87 30.31 -15.61 -13.98
C LYS A 87 29.65 -16.39 -15.10
N PRO A 88 28.77 -15.76 -15.91
CA PRO A 88 28.13 -16.46 -16.99
C PRO A 88 29.26 -17.08 -17.81
N GLN A 89 29.33 -18.42 -17.80
CA GLN A 89 30.28 -19.13 -18.64
C GLN A 89 30.07 -18.55 -20.03
N ALA A 90 31.12 -17.93 -20.57
CA ALA A 90 31.06 -17.32 -21.88
C ALA A 90 30.43 -18.34 -22.79
N TYR A 91 29.25 -18.01 -23.32
CA TYR A 91 28.59 -18.85 -24.29
C TYR A 91 29.53 -18.92 -25.48
N ILE A 92 30.32 -19.98 -25.55
CA ILE A 92 31.05 -20.34 -26.75
C ILE A 92 29.96 -20.87 -27.67
N PRO A 93 29.53 -20.12 -28.69
CA PRO A 93 28.61 -20.68 -29.66
C PRO A 93 29.27 -21.96 -30.19
N PRO A 94 28.57 -23.11 -30.18
CA PRO A 94 29.14 -24.32 -30.74
C PRO A 94 29.61 -24.01 -32.16
N PRO A 95 30.82 -24.46 -32.56
CA PRO A 95 31.28 -24.26 -33.93
C PRO A 95 30.18 -24.75 -34.86
N ARG A 96 29.78 -23.87 -35.77
CA ARG A 96 28.68 -24.10 -36.72
C ARG A 96 29.04 -25.33 -37.54
N GLN A 97 28.60 -26.50 -37.12
CA GLN A 97 28.71 -27.72 -37.88
C GLN A 97 27.87 -27.51 -39.13
N GLN A 98 28.55 -27.37 -40.27
CA GLN A 98 27.92 -27.58 -41.57
C GLN A 98 27.37 -29.00 -41.52
N VAL A 99 26.05 -29.14 -41.63
CA VAL A 99 25.36 -30.42 -41.64
C VAL A 99 25.53 -31.00 -43.04
N PRO A 100 26.23 -32.13 -43.23
CA PRO A 100 25.99 -32.98 -44.38
C PRO A 100 24.75 -33.83 -44.08
N GLU A 101 23.91 -33.89 -45.10
CA GLU A 101 22.69 -34.67 -45.17
C GLU A 101 22.97 -36.18 -45.00
N GLU A 102 22.08 -36.84 -44.25
CA GLU A 102 21.82 -38.28 -44.24
C GLU A 102 22.83 -39.25 -43.57
N VAL A 103 22.37 -39.95 -42.51
CA VAL A 103 22.00 -41.38 -42.51
C VAL A 103 21.67 -41.86 -41.08
N LYS A 104 20.68 -42.75 -41.02
CA LYS A 104 20.05 -43.42 -39.89
C LYS A 104 20.98 -44.28 -39.02
N ALA A 105 20.49 -44.51 -37.79
CA ALA A 105 20.51 -45.75 -37.01
C ALA A 105 21.58 -45.97 -35.91
N ALA A 106 21.05 -45.94 -34.67
CA ALA A 106 21.16 -46.96 -33.62
C ALA A 106 22.39 -47.09 -32.68
N LYS A 107 22.02 -47.33 -31.41
CA LYS A 107 22.66 -48.08 -30.31
C LYS A 107 23.62 -47.38 -29.32
N SER A 108 23.08 -47.23 -28.10
CA SER A 108 23.58 -47.70 -26.79
C SER A 108 25.06 -47.54 -26.40
N ARG A 109 25.32 -46.89 -25.26
CA ARG A 109 25.64 -47.54 -23.96
C ARG A 109 26.11 -46.56 -22.88
N SER A 110 25.63 -46.84 -21.68
CA SER A 110 26.10 -46.53 -20.33
C SER A 110 27.60 -46.33 -20.10
N SER A 111 27.93 -45.34 -19.25
CA SER A 111 28.86 -45.31 -18.10
C SER A 111 28.75 -43.90 -17.48
N GLU A 112 29.00 -43.54 -16.23
CA GLU A 112 29.22 -44.14 -14.90
C GLU A 112 29.43 -42.90 -13.99
N PRO A 113 28.94 -42.83 -12.74
CA PRO A 113 29.10 -41.61 -11.93
C PRO A 113 30.36 -41.68 -11.06
N ALA A 114 31.17 -40.62 -11.08
CA ALA A 114 32.30 -40.43 -10.17
C ALA A 114 31.97 -39.38 -9.07
N PRO A 115 32.61 -39.49 -7.88
CA PRO A 115 32.04 -39.03 -6.62
C PRO A 115 32.64 -37.71 -6.15
N GLN A 116 31.84 -36.85 -5.51
CA GLN A 116 32.37 -35.72 -4.75
C GLN A 116 31.80 -35.67 -3.33
N LYS A 117 32.69 -36.13 -2.42
CA LYS A 117 33.03 -35.64 -1.08
C LYS A 117 31.90 -35.02 -0.24
N LYS A 118 31.54 -35.79 0.80
CA LYS A 118 31.00 -35.26 2.05
C LYS A 118 32.09 -34.48 2.78
N GLU A 119 31.81 -33.23 3.12
CA GLU A 119 32.55 -32.47 4.12
C GLU A 119 31.76 -32.55 5.43
N ASP A 120 32.42 -33.09 6.46
CA ASP A 120 31.90 -33.16 7.82
C ASP A 120 31.88 -31.75 8.43
N ASN A 121 30.70 -31.16 8.56
CA ASN A 121 30.50 -30.03 9.44
C ASN A 121 30.05 -30.53 10.82
N ALA A 122 30.94 -30.37 11.78
CA ALA A 122 30.72 -30.64 13.19
C ALA A 122 29.49 -29.87 13.73
N PRO A 123 28.70 -30.46 14.62
CA PRO A 123 27.59 -29.75 15.26
C PRO A 123 28.14 -28.70 16.23
N VAL A 124 27.93 -27.42 15.90
CA VAL A 124 28.07 -26.32 16.86
C VAL A 124 26.95 -26.45 17.88
N VAL A 125 27.33 -26.93 19.07
CA VAL A 125 26.48 -26.98 20.26
C VAL A 125 26.08 -25.54 20.62
N LYS A 126 24.86 -25.14 20.25
CA LYS A 126 24.26 -23.90 20.75
C LYS A 126 23.93 -24.08 22.23
N LYS A 127 24.66 -23.33 23.05
CA LYS A 127 24.38 -23.11 24.48
C LYS A 127 22.95 -22.53 24.62
N PRO A 128 22.08 -23.10 25.47
CA PRO A 128 20.75 -22.54 25.69
C PRO A 128 20.89 -21.16 26.34
N GLU A 129 20.41 -20.15 25.63
CA GLU A 129 20.25 -18.79 26.14
C GLU A 129 19.03 -18.78 27.08
N PRO A 130 19.15 -18.21 28.29
CA PRO A 130 18.07 -18.23 29.28
C PRO A 130 16.86 -17.44 28.75
N GLU A 131 15.68 -18.10 28.75
CA GLU A 131 14.39 -17.49 28.45
C GLU A 131 14.17 -16.25 29.32
N LYS A 132 14.15 -15.07 28.69
CA LYS A 132 13.69 -13.85 29.35
C LYS A 132 12.20 -14.02 29.71
N PRO A 133 11.78 -13.61 30.93
CA PRO A 133 10.39 -13.64 31.33
C PRO A 133 9.52 -12.91 30.31
N LYS A 134 8.47 -13.59 29.83
CA LYS A 134 7.48 -13.05 28.91
C LYS A 134 6.83 -11.82 29.56
N PRO A 135 6.88 -10.62 28.93
CA PRO A 135 6.22 -9.44 29.46
C PRO A 135 4.73 -9.73 29.70
N ALA A 136 4.22 -9.29 30.85
CA ALA A 136 2.80 -9.38 31.16
C ALA A 136 1.99 -8.69 30.04
N PRO A 137 0.83 -9.24 29.64
CA PRO A 137 0.00 -8.62 28.62
C PRO A 137 -0.40 -7.21 29.05
N GLU A 138 -0.08 -6.23 28.21
CA GLU A 138 -0.49 -4.84 28.44
C GLU A 138 -2.01 -4.75 28.57
N PRO A 139 -2.52 -3.88 29.47
CA PRO A 139 -3.96 -3.63 29.57
C PRO A 139 -4.54 -3.24 28.20
N PRO A 140 -5.76 -3.69 27.87
CA PRO A 140 -6.41 -3.31 26.62
C PRO A 140 -6.52 -1.79 26.54
N GLN A 141 -5.94 -1.20 25.48
CA GLN A 141 -6.06 0.24 25.22
C GLN A 141 -7.54 0.63 25.12
N PRO A 142 -7.94 1.78 25.70
CA PRO A 142 -9.29 2.30 25.56
C PRO A 142 -9.69 2.40 24.09
N ALA A 143 -10.95 2.06 23.78
CA ALA A 143 -11.47 2.22 22.43
C ALA A 143 -11.34 3.70 22.00
N PRO A 144 -10.87 3.98 20.77
CA PRO A 144 -10.67 5.35 20.30
C PRO A 144 -12.00 6.11 20.28
N ALA A 145 -11.95 7.38 20.69
CA ALA A 145 -13.10 8.27 20.65
C ALA A 145 -13.67 8.38 19.22
N PRO A 146 -14.99 8.59 19.08
CA PRO A 146 -15.63 8.72 17.77
C PRO A 146 -15.04 9.89 16.99
N ARG A 147 -14.70 9.64 15.72
CA ARG A 147 -14.09 10.62 14.81
C ARG A 147 -15.08 11.74 14.47
N THR A 148 -14.63 12.99 14.55
CA THR A 148 -15.42 14.17 14.17
C THR A 148 -15.50 14.33 12.65
N TYR A 149 -14.41 14.03 11.94
CA TYR A 149 -14.37 14.01 10.49
C TYR A 149 -14.93 12.69 9.92
N LYS A 150 -15.81 12.81 8.90
CA LYS A 150 -16.47 11.67 8.24
C LYS A 150 -15.90 11.33 6.86
N GLY A 151 -14.99 12.14 6.33
CA GLY A 151 -14.36 11.88 5.04
C GLY A 151 -13.16 10.95 5.15
N ASP A 152 -12.54 10.67 4.01
CA ASP A 152 -11.33 9.84 3.95
C ASP A 152 -10.12 10.61 4.45
N ALA A 153 -9.35 9.99 5.33
CA ALA A 153 -8.06 10.53 5.76
C ALA A 153 -7.05 10.50 4.60
N PRO A 154 -6.01 11.36 4.64
CA PRO A 154 -4.88 11.28 3.73
C PRO A 154 -4.29 9.87 3.64
N SER A 155 -3.91 9.45 2.43
CA SER A 155 -3.27 8.15 2.20
C SER A 155 -1.91 8.01 2.90
N VAL A 156 -1.24 9.13 3.14
CA VAL A 156 0.02 9.20 3.88
C VAL A 156 -0.25 9.75 5.29
N PRO A 157 0.03 8.98 6.35
CA PRO A 157 -0.14 9.46 7.72
C PRO A 157 0.62 10.75 8.00
N CYS A 158 -0.09 11.76 8.49
CA CYS A 158 0.47 13.08 8.84
C CYS A 158 -0.41 13.79 9.88
N LYS A 159 0.13 14.87 10.47
CA LYS A 159 -0.60 15.75 11.40
C LYS A 159 -1.43 16.79 10.68
N VAL A 160 -0.95 17.30 9.54
CA VAL A 160 -1.68 18.22 8.66
C VAL A 160 -1.41 17.84 7.21
N SER A 161 -2.44 17.82 6.39
CA SER A 161 -2.33 17.65 4.93
C SER A 161 -3.12 18.75 4.23
N PHE A 162 -2.45 19.46 3.33
CA PHE A 162 -3.09 20.29 2.31
C PHE A 162 -2.95 19.56 0.98
N GLU A 163 -4.04 19.20 0.33
CA GLU A 163 -4.01 18.38 -0.87
C GLU A 163 -4.83 19.01 -1.99
N VAL A 164 -4.39 18.78 -3.22
CA VAL A 164 -5.19 18.99 -4.43
C VAL A 164 -5.05 17.79 -5.34
N SER A 165 -6.16 17.38 -5.93
CA SER A 165 -6.22 16.33 -6.94
C SER A 165 -7.05 16.79 -8.14
N TRP A 166 -6.78 16.21 -9.30
CA TRP A 166 -7.51 16.48 -10.55
C TRP A 166 -7.76 15.18 -11.30
N ARG A 167 -8.49 15.22 -12.41
CA ARG A 167 -9.01 13.97 -13.02
C ARG A 167 -7.97 13.16 -13.78
N SER A 168 -7.11 13.79 -14.58
CA SER A 168 -6.18 13.09 -15.47
C SER A 168 -4.72 13.38 -15.14
N VAL A 169 -3.89 12.34 -15.12
CA VAL A 169 -2.42 12.44 -15.01
C VAL A 169 -1.77 13.15 -16.21
N GLU A 170 -2.53 13.36 -17.28
CA GLU A 170 -2.14 14.08 -18.50
C GLU A 170 -2.29 15.61 -18.35
N ASP A 171 -2.96 16.06 -17.30
CA ASP A 171 -3.05 17.47 -16.93
C ASP A 171 -1.98 17.77 -15.87
N ASN A 172 -1.23 18.85 -16.04
CA ASN A 172 -0.18 19.25 -15.09
C ASN A 172 -0.64 20.44 -14.26
N VAL A 173 -0.94 20.18 -12.98
CA VAL A 173 -1.39 21.18 -12.01
C VAL A 173 -0.36 21.32 -10.89
N ASP A 174 0.34 22.45 -10.81
CA ASP A 174 1.26 22.72 -9.70
C ASP A 174 0.50 23.25 -8.48
N PHE A 175 0.83 22.73 -7.30
CA PHE A 175 0.25 23.14 -6.02
C PHE A 175 1.27 23.90 -5.16
N PHE A 176 0.81 24.97 -4.51
CA PHE A 176 1.64 25.83 -3.67
C PHE A 176 0.94 26.07 -2.34
N VAL A 177 1.66 25.88 -1.24
CA VAL A 177 1.21 26.22 0.11
C VAL A 177 2.15 27.27 0.66
N CYS A 178 1.63 28.46 0.91
CA CYS A 178 2.42 29.61 1.33
C CYS A 178 2.07 30.07 2.74
N LYS A 179 3.08 30.48 3.51
CA LYS A 179 2.96 31.04 4.86
C LYS A 179 4.03 32.11 5.06
N GLY A 180 3.66 33.30 5.53
CA GLY A 180 4.63 34.35 5.83
C GLY A 180 5.48 34.83 4.64
N GLY A 181 4.99 34.66 3.41
CA GLY A 181 5.71 35.03 2.18
C GLY A 181 6.54 33.90 1.55
N ASP A 182 6.83 32.84 2.31
CA ASP A 182 7.48 31.63 1.81
C ASP A 182 6.44 30.62 1.29
N CYS A 183 6.86 29.74 0.36
CA CYS A 183 6.00 28.72 -0.22
C CYS A 183 6.71 27.37 -0.35
N VAL A 184 5.96 26.29 -0.12
CA VAL A 184 6.35 24.91 -0.41
C VAL A 184 5.60 24.41 -1.64
N TYR A 185 6.33 23.82 -2.58
CA TYR A 185 5.84 23.30 -3.87
C TYR A 185 6.91 22.38 -4.51
N GLY A 186 6.66 21.81 -5.69
CA GLY A 186 7.57 20.84 -6.32
C GLY A 186 9.02 21.30 -6.53
N GLY A 187 9.25 22.60 -6.72
CA GLY A 187 10.58 23.20 -6.83
C GLY A 187 11.24 23.54 -5.49
N ARG A 188 10.45 23.74 -4.42
CA ARG A 188 10.92 24.01 -3.05
C ARG A 188 10.22 23.04 -2.10
N LYS A 189 10.79 21.83 -2.01
CA LYS A 189 10.09 20.66 -1.47
C LYS A 189 9.93 20.64 0.05
N LYS A 190 10.62 21.49 0.80
CA LYS A 190 10.54 21.50 2.26
C LYS A 190 10.77 22.91 2.78
N ASP A 191 9.99 23.27 3.78
CA ASP A 191 10.22 24.42 4.63
C ASP A 191 9.80 24.07 6.07
N ASN A 192 10.68 24.30 7.05
CA ASN A 192 10.44 23.89 8.43
C ASN A 192 9.27 24.66 9.08
N ASN A 193 8.86 25.80 8.52
CA ASN A 193 7.75 26.62 9.01
C ASN A 193 6.43 26.36 8.28
N ILE A 194 6.42 25.45 7.29
CA ILE A 194 5.24 25.14 6.46
C ILE A 194 4.98 23.64 6.41
N GLY A 195 5.98 22.84 6.04
CA GLY A 195 5.83 21.40 5.82
C GLY A 195 6.72 20.89 4.68
N GLN A 196 6.41 19.68 4.24
CA GLN A 196 7.11 18.99 3.17
C GLN A 196 6.13 18.72 2.01
N TRP A 197 6.55 19.11 0.81
CA TRP A 197 5.88 18.75 -0.43
C TRP A 197 6.01 17.26 -0.65
N ASP A 198 4.87 16.64 -0.92
CA ASP A 198 4.74 15.23 -1.23
C ASP A 198 3.89 15.13 -2.50
N SER A 199 4.48 14.55 -3.52
CA SER A 199 3.88 14.49 -4.83
C SER A 199 3.99 13.11 -5.39
N GLY A 200 2.84 12.58 -5.80
CA GLY A 200 2.85 11.41 -6.64
C GLY A 200 3.25 11.72 -8.09
N LYS A 201 3.55 12.97 -8.49
CA LYS A 201 4.03 13.27 -9.85
C LYS A 201 5.48 12.84 -10.12
N SER A 202 6.27 12.48 -9.11
CA SER A 202 7.67 12.11 -9.33
C SER A 202 7.77 10.76 -10.05
N ARG A 203 8.45 10.74 -11.20
CA ARG A 203 8.75 9.50 -11.94
C ARG A 203 9.71 8.62 -11.14
N ASN A 204 9.19 7.70 -10.36
CA ASN A 204 9.97 6.59 -9.84
C ASN A 204 10.09 5.52 -10.94
N ARG A 205 11.07 5.70 -11.84
CA ARG A 205 11.41 4.71 -12.89
C ARG A 205 11.90 3.36 -12.34
N LEU A 206 12.11 3.25 -11.02
CA LEU A 206 12.65 2.06 -10.36
C LEU A 206 11.79 0.81 -10.61
N PHE A 207 10.49 0.96 -10.90
CA PHE A 207 9.56 -0.17 -11.09
C PHE A 207 9.00 -0.30 -12.52
N GLY A 208 9.61 0.34 -13.53
CA GLY A 208 9.22 0.20 -14.94
C GLY A 208 7.84 0.77 -15.32
N ASN A 209 6.98 1.07 -14.34
CA ASN A 209 5.66 1.67 -14.51
C ASN A 209 5.64 3.14 -14.11
N ASP A 210 4.83 3.93 -14.80
CA ASP A 210 4.60 5.32 -14.49
C ASP A 210 3.71 5.45 -13.25
N LEU A 211 4.33 5.59 -12.08
CA LEU A 211 3.63 5.79 -10.80
C LEU A 211 3.13 7.22 -10.59
N ARG A 212 3.06 8.03 -11.67
CA ARG A 212 2.54 9.39 -11.60
C ARG A 212 1.10 9.38 -11.11
N THR A 213 0.84 10.12 -10.04
CA THR A 213 -0.52 10.42 -9.58
C THR A 213 -0.96 11.81 -10.04
N ASN A 214 -2.27 11.99 -10.03
CA ASN A 214 -2.99 13.22 -10.29
C ASN A 214 -3.25 14.02 -9.00
N GLN A 215 -2.32 13.95 -8.04
CA GLN A 215 -2.42 14.57 -6.72
C GLN A 215 -1.09 15.20 -6.30
N GLU A 216 -1.17 16.39 -5.71
CA GLU A 216 -0.08 17.01 -4.94
C GLU A 216 -0.54 17.31 -3.52
N ALA A 217 0.41 17.26 -2.58
CA ALA A 217 0.16 17.59 -1.20
C ALA A 217 1.34 18.34 -0.57
N VAL A 218 1.04 19.09 0.49
CA VAL A 218 2.04 19.58 1.45
C VAL A 218 1.62 19.11 2.83
N ARG A 219 2.52 18.40 3.50
CA ARG A 219 2.25 17.68 4.73
C ARG A 219 3.13 18.15 5.89
N GLN A 220 2.57 18.13 7.08
CA GLN A 220 3.29 18.29 8.34
C GLN A 220 3.25 16.96 9.07
N PHE A 221 4.42 16.34 9.26
CA PHE A 221 4.51 15.00 9.82
C PHE A 221 4.67 15.00 11.34
N ASP A 222 5.59 15.83 11.85
CA ASP A 222 6.00 15.76 13.25
C ASP A 222 5.02 16.49 14.18
N LYS A 223 4.73 17.75 13.85
CA LYS A 223 3.87 18.63 14.66
C LYS A 223 3.01 19.52 13.77
N ILE A 224 1.91 19.97 14.35
CA ILE A 224 1.06 21.01 13.75
C ILE A 224 1.81 22.33 13.83
N ILE A 225 1.94 23.01 12.69
CA ILE A 225 2.54 24.33 12.61
C ILE A 225 1.39 25.34 12.44
N PRO A 226 1.04 26.11 13.48
CA PRO A 226 -0.07 27.05 13.39
C PRO A 226 0.25 28.24 12.48
N GLY A 227 -0.80 28.93 12.04
CA GLY A 227 -0.71 30.20 11.33
C GLY A 227 -1.68 30.31 10.15
N GLU A 228 -1.52 31.39 9.39
CA GLU A 228 -2.27 31.63 8.16
C GLU A 228 -1.52 31.05 6.95
N TYR A 229 -2.20 30.18 6.21
CA TYR A 229 -1.72 29.56 4.99
C TYR A 229 -2.55 30.03 3.79
N LYS A 230 -1.89 30.32 2.67
CA LYS A 230 -2.55 30.60 1.39
C LYS A 230 -2.29 29.44 0.45
N LEU A 231 -3.36 28.84 -0.05
CA LEU A 231 -3.32 27.71 -0.97
C LEU A 231 -3.47 28.23 -2.39
N TYR A 232 -2.51 27.95 -3.26
CA TYR A 232 -2.59 28.31 -4.67
C TYR A 232 -2.44 27.07 -5.55
N ALA A 233 -3.04 27.11 -6.74
CA ALA A 233 -2.69 26.17 -7.80
C ALA A 233 -2.56 26.87 -9.16
N GLN A 234 -1.84 26.21 -10.05
CA GLN A 234 -1.61 26.65 -11.42
C GLN A 234 -1.82 25.49 -12.39
N PHE A 235 -2.67 25.67 -13.39
CA PHE A 235 -2.80 24.73 -14.50
C PHE A 235 -1.81 25.11 -15.61
N LYS A 236 -0.77 24.31 -15.80
CA LYS A 236 0.40 24.66 -16.61
C LYS A 236 0.34 24.16 -18.03
N GLU A 237 -0.06 22.90 -18.20
CA GLU A 237 -0.08 22.21 -19.48
C GLU A 237 -1.07 21.04 -19.40
N SER A 238 -1.53 20.59 -20.56
CA SER A 238 -2.36 19.40 -20.69
C SER A 238 -2.04 18.70 -22.01
N ASP A 239 -1.65 17.43 -21.94
CA ASP A 239 -1.42 16.59 -23.13
C ASP A 239 -2.71 16.30 -23.91
N LYS A 240 -3.88 16.62 -23.33
CA LYS A 240 -5.21 16.50 -23.96
C LYS A 240 -5.76 17.82 -24.51
N ASN A 241 -4.93 18.87 -24.62
CA ASN A 241 -5.35 20.20 -25.07
C ASN A 241 -6.55 20.79 -24.31
N ARG A 242 -6.71 20.48 -23.02
CA ARG A 242 -7.73 21.09 -22.17
C ARG A 242 -7.32 22.52 -21.81
N SER A 243 -8.25 23.46 -21.95
CA SER A 243 -8.08 24.84 -21.50
C SER A 243 -8.51 25.07 -20.05
N LYS A 244 -9.20 24.09 -19.45
CA LYS A 244 -9.75 24.16 -18.09
C LYS A 244 -9.67 22.81 -17.40
N VAL A 245 -9.36 22.81 -16.11
CA VAL A 245 -9.34 21.62 -15.25
C VAL A 245 -10.10 21.90 -13.96
N ILE A 246 -10.77 20.87 -13.43
CA ILE A 246 -11.41 20.91 -12.12
C ILE A 246 -10.44 20.28 -11.13
N VAL A 247 -10.17 20.98 -10.03
CA VAL A 247 -9.34 20.49 -8.94
C VAL A 247 -10.19 20.32 -7.68
N ASN A 248 -9.98 19.21 -6.99
CA ASN A 248 -10.60 18.90 -5.70
C ASN A 248 -9.53 19.01 -4.62
N GLY A 249 -9.77 19.85 -3.63
CA GLY A 249 -8.88 20.05 -2.51
C GLY A 249 -9.40 19.41 -1.22
N LEU A 250 -8.45 19.01 -0.39
CA LEU A 250 -8.68 18.54 0.98
C LEU A 250 -7.73 19.31 1.91
N VAL A 251 -8.27 19.83 3.00
CA VAL A 251 -7.48 20.24 4.16
C VAL A 251 -7.83 19.28 5.28
N TYR A 252 -6.83 18.63 5.83
CA TYR A 252 -6.96 17.67 6.91
C TYR A 252 -6.00 18.00 8.04
N SER A 253 -6.43 17.79 9.27
CA SER A 253 -5.56 17.80 10.44
C SER A 253 -5.95 16.71 11.44
N LYS A 254 -4.96 16.27 12.20
CA LYS A 254 -5.09 15.30 13.27
C LYS A 254 -4.36 15.80 14.52
N ASP A 255 -5.13 16.05 15.57
CA ASP A 255 -4.59 16.56 16.83
C ASP A 255 -3.82 15.47 17.63
N GLU A 256 -3.36 15.82 18.83
CA GLU A 256 -2.68 14.88 19.72
C GLU A 256 -3.62 13.85 20.38
N GLN A 257 -4.90 14.18 20.51
CA GLN A 257 -5.95 13.31 21.07
C GLN A 257 -6.56 12.37 20.01
N ASN A 258 -6.01 12.36 18.79
CA ASN A 258 -6.53 11.68 17.60
C ASN A 258 -7.89 12.20 17.10
N GLY A 259 -8.27 13.42 17.48
CA GLY A 259 -9.32 14.19 16.82
C GLY A 259 -8.92 14.49 15.39
N GLU A 260 -9.76 14.06 14.44
CA GLU A 260 -9.58 14.29 13.02
C GLU A 260 -10.51 15.42 12.57
N HIS A 261 -9.97 16.39 11.85
CA HIS A 261 -10.70 17.46 11.21
C HIS A 261 -10.41 17.47 9.71
N GLY A 262 -11.41 17.76 8.90
CA GLY A 262 -11.21 17.88 7.47
C GLY A 262 -12.30 18.69 6.78
N ASP A 263 -11.91 19.40 5.73
CA ASP A 263 -12.80 20.18 4.87
C ASP A 263 -12.37 20.02 3.41
N THR A 264 -13.35 19.96 2.52
CA THR A 264 -13.12 19.76 1.09
C THR A 264 -13.58 20.98 0.30
N PHE A 265 -12.91 21.22 -0.83
CA PHE A 265 -13.30 22.28 -1.73
C PHE A 265 -13.08 21.86 -3.18
N THR A 266 -13.80 22.50 -4.09
CA THR A 266 -13.64 22.28 -5.52
C THR A 266 -13.52 23.64 -6.18
N THR A 267 -12.56 23.77 -7.09
CA THR A 267 -12.41 24.98 -7.91
C THR A 267 -11.96 24.60 -9.31
N SER A 268 -12.03 25.54 -10.24
CA SER A 268 -11.60 25.32 -11.60
C SER A 268 -10.47 26.26 -11.99
N LEU A 269 -9.47 25.69 -12.64
CA LEU A 269 -8.30 26.40 -13.13
C LEU A 269 -8.36 26.50 -14.64
N THR A 270 -8.00 27.68 -15.16
CA THR A 270 -7.87 27.93 -16.60
C THR A 270 -6.40 27.94 -16.97
N LEU A 271 -6.06 27.31 -18.10
CA LEU A 271 -4.70 27.24 -18.64
C LEU A 271 -4.18 28.65 -18.94
N GLY A 272 -2.91 28.92 -18.60
CA GLY A 272 -2.26 30.21 -18.84
C GLY A 272 -2.48 31.26 -17.74
N ASN A 273 -3.41 31.02 -16.80
CA ASN A 273 -3.45 31.82 -15.58
C ASN A 273 -2.19 31.52 -14.74
N PRO A 274 -1.64 32.53 -14.01
CA PRO A 274 -0.47 32.35 -13.18
C PRO A 274 -0.81 31.48 -11.95
N ARG A 275 -1.05 32.07 -10.78
CA ARG A 275 -1.44 31.33 -9.58
C ARG A 275 -2.84 31.75 -9.16
N VAL A 276 -3.75 30.80 -9.10
CA VAL A 276 -5.11 31.02 -8.62
C VAL A 276 -5.15 30.71 -7.13
N LEU A 277 -5.62 31.67 -6.32
CA LEU A 277 -5.87 31.43 -4.89
C LEU A 277 -7.05 30.46 -4.76
N LEU A 278 -6.83 29.34 -4.09
CA LEU A 278 -7.87 28.34 -3.84
C LEU A 278 -8.58 28.59 -2.50
N GLY A 279 -7.85 29.17 -1.54
CA GLY A 279 -8.37 29.50 -0.22
C GLY A 279 -7.28 29.93 0.75
N THR A 280 -7.71 30.49 1.87
CA THR A 280 -6.84 30.85 3.01
C THR A 280 -7.23 29.99 4.20
N ILE A 281 -6.26 29.33 4.83
CA ILE A 281 -6.45 28.49 6.01
C ILE A 281 -5.91 29.21 7.23
N VAL A 282 -6.73 29.38 8.26
CA VAL A 282 -6.28 29.78 9.58
C VAL A 282 -6.19 28.53 10.44
N LEU A 283 -4.98 28.00 10.66
CA LEU A 283 -4.71 26.77 11.39
C LEU A 283 -4.25 27.08 12.82
N GLN A 284 -4.91 26.46 13.80
CA GLN A 284 -4.61 26.57 15.23
C GLN A 284 -3.65 25.46 15.68
N GLU A 285 -3.03 25.64 16.84
CA GLU A 285 -2.09 24.65 17.43
C GLU A 285 -2.74 23.30 17.74
N ASN A 286 -4.01 23.31 18.12
CA ASN A 286 -4.81 22.11 18.39
C ASN A 286 -5.29 21.39 17.11
N GLY A 287 -4.88 21.86 15.93
CA GLY A 287 -5.30 21.29 14.65
C GLY A 287 -6.63 21.79 14.12
N ASN A 288 -7.46 22.50 14.90
CA ASN A 288 -8.64 23.15 14.36
C ASN A 288 -8.24 24.20 13.31
N PHE A 289 -9.04 24.30 12.26
CA PHE A 289 -8.79 25.28 11.21
C PHE A 289 -10.08 25.86 10.64
N LYS A 290 -9.94 27.02 10.01
CA LYS A 290 -10.99 27.64 9.20
C LYS A 290 -10.50 27.82 7.77
N LEU A 291 -11.22 27.26 6.81
CA LEU A 291 -11.02 27.51 5.39
C LEU A 291 -11.87 28.72 4.96
N ILE A 292 -11.21 29.76 4.48
CA ILE A 292 -11.82 30.95 3.87
C ILE A 292 -11.66 30.80 2.36
N LYS A 293 -12.77 30.58 1.67
CA LYS A 293 -12.82 30.49 0.21
C LYS A 293 -12.65 31.89 -0.40
N PRO A 294 -11.97 32.02 -1.55
CA PRO A 294 -11.72 33.29 -2.23
C PRO A 294 -13.00 33.95 -2.75
#